data_AF-A0A222FHA3-F1
#
_entry.id   AF-A0A222FHA3-F1
#
_cell.length_a   1.000
_cell.length_b   1.000
_cell.length_c   1.000
_cell.angle_alpha   90.00
_cell.angle_beta   90.00
_cell.angle_gamma   90.00
#
_symmetry.space_group_name_H-M   'P 1'
#
loop_
_entity.id
_entity.type
_entity.pdbx_description
1 polymer ?
#
loop_
_entity_poly.entity_id
_entity_poly.type
_entity_poly.pdbx_seq_one_letter_code
_entity_poly.pdbx_strand_id
1 'polypeptide(L)'
;MSEESEQLTEEQRIARLERHVSTNRTTLAVLVLIGVVMLSVGLTVAVVKFLEPETPLIDHSEFVKLQKQVEALTDSADAYQQNLVDAKRVMDSSNATAFKRILLEQERSYQTHLRALKDGMRDLARMVPGSRTWLEIYNEQMDEALLQSRDRQKYLQSLQTDRLPQAQPLDLD
;
A
#
# COMPACT_ATOMS: atom_id res chain seq x y z
N MET A 1 104.22 59.44 -0.88
CA MET A 1 103.90 59.95 0.47
C MET A 1 102.53 60.55 0.36
N SER A 2 101.44 60.10 0.97
CA SER A 2 101.08 58.99 1.86
C SER A 2 99.54 59.01 1.78
N GLU A 3 98.85 57.87 1.62
CA GLU A 3 97.89 57.34 2.61
C GLU A 3 96.81 58.37 3.02
N GLU A 4 95.50 58.19 2.82
CA GLU A 4 94.68 57.04 3.18
C GLU A 4 93.34 57.11 2.43
N SER A 5 92.92 55.95 1.98
CA SER A 5 91.54 55.62 1.65
C SER A 5 90.61 55.97 2.82
N GLU A 6 89.62 56.84 2.59
CA GLU A 6 88.49 57.08 3.49
C GLU A 6 87.56 55.84 3.43
N GLN A 7 88.09 54.75 3.97
CA GLN A 7 87.41 53.48 4.15
C GLN A 7 86.40 53.70 5.26
N LEU A 8 85.11 53.63 4.89
CA LEU A 8 83.99 53.44 5.81
C LEU A 8 84.41 52.50 6.94
N THR A 9 84.43 53.01 8.17
CA THR A 9 84.90 52.31 9.37
C THR A 9 84.22 50.95 9.48
N GLU A 10 84.98 49.90 9.80
CA GLU A 10 84.51 48.50 9.81
C GLU A 10 83.19 48.31 10.56
N GLU A 11 82.96 49.09 11.62
CA GLU A 11 81.73 49.05 12.41
C GLU A 11 80.47 49.48 11.63
N GLN A 12 80.58 50.47 10.74
CA GLN A 12 79.44 50.89 9.89
C GLN A 12 79.14 49.86 8.80
N ARG A 13 80.15 49.11 8.33
CA ARG A 13 79.95 48.00 7.39
C ARG A 13 79.30 46.81 8.08
N ILE A 14 79.74 46.46 9.29
CA ILE A 14 79.16 45.35 10.07
C ILE A 14 77.70 45.66 10.43
N ALA A 15 77.40 46.87 10.91
CA ALA A 15 76.02 47.27 11.24
C ALA A 15 75.09 47.29 10.00
N ARG A 16 75.60 47.69 8.83
CA ARG A 16 74.84 47.68 7.57
C ARG A 16 74.61 46.26 7.04
N LEU A 17 75.62 45.38 7.14
CA LEU A 17 75.48 43.97 6.81
C LEU A 17 74.54 43.25 7.78
N GLU A 18 74.64 43.50 9.08
CA GLU A 18 73.77 42.91 10.10
C GLU A 18 72.31 43.32 9.90
N ARG A 19 72.04 44.60 9.59
CA ARG A 19 70.71 45.09 9.27
C ARG A 19 70.16 44.50 7.96
N HIS A 20 70.99 44.31 6.94
CA HIS A 20 70.58 43.66 5.69
C HIS A 20 70.34 42.15 5.84
N VAL A 21 71.18 41.45 6.60
CA VAL A 21 71.06 40.00 6.84
C VAL A 21 69.87 39.68 7.74
N SER A 22 69.65 40.46 8.81
CA SER A 22 68.48 40.30 9.68
C SER A 22 67.17 40.59 8.94
N THR A 23 67.14 41.61 8.08
CA THR A 23 65.97 41.93 7.25
C THR A 23 65.70 40.83 6.20
N ASN A 24 66.72 40.28 5.56
CA ASN A 24 66.55 39.17 4.61
C ASN A 24 66.08 37.89 5.30
N ARG A 25 66.55 37.64 6.52
CA ARG A 25 66.12 36.48 7.32
C ARG A 25 64.65 36.59 7.74
N THR A 26 64.18 37.79 8.10
CA THR A 26 62.78 38.01 8.48
C THR A 26 61.84 38.00 7.27
N THR A 27 62.23 38.58 6.12
CA THR A 27 61.43 38.48 4.88
C THR A 27 61.29 37.03 4.40
N LEU A 28 62.38 36.24 4.49
CA LEU A 28 62.36 34.82 4.14
C LEU A 28 61.47 34.02 5.10
N ALA A 29 61.51 34.31 6.41
CA ALA A 29 60.63 33.67 7.39
C ALA A 29 59.14 33.96 7.14
N VAL A 30 58.79 35.20 6.77
CA VAL A 30 57.41 35.57 6.43
C VAL A 30 56.93 34.86 5.15
N LEU A 31 57.78 34.76 4.12
CA LEU A 31 57.46 34.04 2.88
C LEU A 31 57.20 32.55 3.13
N VAL A 32 58.02 31.91 3.96
CA VAL A 32 57.83 30.51 4.35
C VAL A 32 56.52 30.33 5.12
N LEU A 33 56.19 31.24 6.03
CA LEU A 33 54.95 31.19 6.80
C LEU A 33 53.71 31.31 5.90
N ILE A 34 53.73 32.22 4.92
CA ILE A 34 52.67 32.35 3.92
C ILE A 34 52.54 31.06 3.09
N GLY A 35 53.67 30.47 2.69
CA GLY A 35 53.70 29.20 1.96
C GLY A 35 53.05 28.05 2.74
N VAL A 36 53.35 27.94 4.04
CA VAL A 36 52.76 26.92 4.92
C VAL A 36 51.24 27.10 5.05
N VAL A 37 50.77 28.34 5.20
CA VAL A 37 49.33 28.63 5.30
C VAL A 37 48.60 28.23 4.01
N MET A 38 49.13 28.64 2.85
CA MET A 38 48.57 28.27 1.54
C MET A 38 48.50 26.76 1.34
N LEU A 39 49.54 26.03 1.76
CA LEU A 39 49.60 24.59 1.66
C LEU A 39 48.57 23.93 2.60
N SER A 40 48.38 24.45 3.81
CA SER A 40 47.37 23.94 4.75
C SER A 40 45.95 24.10 4.22
N VAL A 41 45.61 25.26 3.63
CA VAL A 41 44.30 25.52 3.03
C VAL A 41 44.11 24.64 1.80
N GLY A 42 45.13 24.53 0.94
CA GLY A 42 45.10 23.66 -0.23
C GLY A 42 44.89 22.19 0.12
N LEU A 43 45.56 21.69 1.17
CA LEU A 43 45.39 20.34 1.66
C LEU A 43 43.99 20.12 2.24
N THR A 44 43.47 21.10 2.98
CA THR A 44 42.12 21.02 3.55
C THR A 44 41.06 20.93 2.45
N VAL A 45 41.18 21.76 1.40
CA VAL A 45 40.28 21.72 0.23
C VAL A 45 40.42 20.42 -0.55
N ALA A 46 41.64 19.92 -0.72
CA ALA A 46 41.90 18.65 -1.39
C ALA A 46 41.30 17.46 -0.64
N VAL A 47 41.43 17.43 0.69
CA VAL A 47 40.83 16.39 1.54
C VAL A 47 39.31 16.45 1.45
N VAL A 48 38.70 17.63 1.56
CA VAL A 48 37.23 17.77 1.43
C VAL A 48 36.76 17.26 0.07
N LYS A 49 37.43 17.63 -1.03
CA LYS A 49 37.07 17.14 -2.37
C LYS A 49 37.31 15.66 -2.61
N PHE A 50 38.23 15.04 -1.87
CA PHE A 50 38.51 13.61 -1.98
C PHE A 50 37.63 12.76 -1.06
N LEU A 51 37.12 13.37 0.03
CA LEU A 51 36.31 12.71 1.05
C LEU A 51 34.81 12.93 0.87
N GLU A 52 34.40 13.97 0.13
CA GLU A 52 33.05 14.07 -0.41
C GLU A 52 32.91 13.00 -1.52
N PRO A 53 32.20 11.88 -1.29
CA PRO A 53 31.72 11.12 -2.42
C PRO A 53 30.92 12.10 -3.27
N GLU A 54 31.14 12.15 -4.58
CA GLU A 54 30.25 12.87 -5.47
C GLU A 54 28.84 12.36 -5.20
N THR A 55 28.06 13.07 -4.39
CA THR A 55 26.66 12.76 -4.19
C THR A 55 26.03 13.17 -5.51
N PRO A 56 25.62 12.24 -6.38
CA PRO A 56 24.91 12.64 -7.55
C PRO A 56 23.60 13.25 -7.02
N LEU A 57 23.33 14.51 -7.38
CA LEU A 57 21.98 15.06 -7.37
C LEU A 57 21.10 13.97 -7.99
N ILE A 58 20.28 13.31 -7.16
CA ILE A 58 19.33 12.23 -7.46
C ILE A 58 19.50 11.73 -8.91
N ASP A 59 20.24 10.63 -9.07
CA ASP A 59 20.46 10.02 -10.38
C ASP A 59 19.10 9.94 -11.10
N HIS A 60 18.96 10.72 -12.18
CA HIS A 60 17.71 10.88 -12.91
C HIS A 60 17.19 9.51 -13.37
N SER A 61 18.10 8.54 -13.53
CA SER A 61 17.81 7.14 -13.81
C SER A 61 17.00 6.44 -12.71
N GLU A 62 17.30 6.70 -11.43
CA GLU A 62 16.58 6.11 -10.29
C GLU A 62 15.20 6.74 -10.10
N PHE A 63 15.09 8.05 -10.28
CA PHE A 63 13.79 8.74 -10.25
C PHE A 63 12.86 8.24 -11.37
N VAL A 64 13.39 8.05 -12.59
CA VAL A 64 12.63 7.50 -13.72
C VAL A 64 12.22 6.04 -13.47
N LYS A 65 13.08 5.22 -12.85
CA LYS A 65 12.73 3.85 -12.45
C LYS A 65 11.64 3.83 -11.39
N LEU A 66 11.73 4.71 -10.40
CA LEU A 66 10.76 4.81 -9.32
C LEU A 66 9.40 5.29 -9.85
N GLN A 67 9.39 6.29 -10.73
CA GLN A 67 8.19 6.77 -11.41
C GLN A 67 7.52 5.65 -12.21
N LYS A 68 8.29 4.86 -12.97
CA LYS A 68 7.78 3.68 -13.67
C LYS A 68 7.22 2.61 -12.74
N GLN A 69 7.84 2.38 -11.57
CA GLN A 69 7.31 1.44 -10.58
C GLN A 69 6.00 1.93 -9.97
N VAL A 70 5.89 3.22 -9.65
CA VAL A 70 4.66 3.81 -9.12
C VAL A 70 3.55 3.75 -10.16
N GLU A 71 3.84 4.05 -11.42
CA GLU A 71 2.89 3.94 -12.53
C GLU A 71 2.43 2.49 -12.71
N ALA A 72 3.36 1.53 -12.78
CA ALA A 72 3.03 0.11 -12.87
C ALA A 72 2.24 -0.42 -11.65
N LEU A 73 2.52 0.11 -10.45
CA LEU A 73 1.81 -0.26 -9.24
C LEU A 73 0.41 0.36 -9.21
N THR A 74 0.25 1.58 -9.73
CA THR A 74 -1.05 2.24 -9.90
C THR A 74 -1.91 1.50 -10.91
N ASP A 75 -1.33 1.14 -12.07
CA ASP A 75 -2.00 0.32 -13.09
C ASP A 75 -2.41 -1.05 -12.53
N SER A 76 -1.55 -1.66 -11.72
CA SER A 76 -1.86 -2.92 -11.03
C SER A 76 -3.00 -2.75 -10.03
N ALA A 77 -2.99 -1.67 -9.23
CA ALA A 77 -4.05 -1.37 -8.27
C ALA A 77 -5.40 -1.13 -8.96
N ASP A 78 -5.42 -0.39 -10.07
CA ASP A 78 -6.61 -0.15 -10.87
C ASP A 78 -7.13 -1.45 -11.49
N ALA A 79 -6.24 -2.30 -12.01
CA ALA A 79 -6.60 -3.63 -12.51
C ALA A 79 -7.18 -4.53 -11.41
N TYR A 80 -6.60 -4.53 -10.21
CA TYR A 80 -7.16 -5.26 -9.05
C TYR A 80 -8.54 -4.73 -8.66
N GLN A 81 -8.74 -3.41 -8.68
CA GLN A 81 -10.01 -2.80 -8.35
C GLN A 81 -11.09 -3.14 -9.39
N GLN A 82 -10.75 -3.15 -10.67
CA GLN A 82 -11.65 -3.60 -11.75
C GLN A 82 -12.00 -5.08 -11.61
N ASN A 83 -10.99 -5.94 -11.36
CA ASN A 83 -11.19 -7.37 -11.13
C ASN A 83 -12.11 -7.64 -9.91
N LEU A 84 -12.02 -6.85 -8.86
CA LEU A 84 -12.92 -6.93 -7.70
C LEU A 84 -14.36 -6.53 -8.05
N VAL A 85 -14.53 -5.48 -8.86
CA VAL A 85 -15.86 -5.05 -9.34
C VAL A 85 -16.49 -6.12 -10.23
N ASP A 86 -15.71 -6.75 -11.11
CA ASP A 86 -16.20 -7.81 -11.99
C ASP A 86 -16.43 -9.11 -11.23
N ALA A 87 -15.55 -9.49 -10.30
CA ALA A 87 -15.79 -10.63 -9.40
C ALA A 87 -17.05 -10.41 -8.56
N LYS A 88 -17.26 -9.20 -8.05
CA LYS A 88 -18.49 -8.81 -7.34
C LYS A 88 -19.70 -8.86 -8.25
N ARG A 89 -19.62 -8.38 -9.49
CA ARG A 89 -20.73 -8.44 -10.47
C ARG A 89 -21.08 -9.89 -10.82
N VAL A 90 -20.09 -10.73 -11.09
CA VAL A 90 -20.28 -12.16 -11.36
C VAL A 90 -20.87 -12.87 -10.13
N MET A 91 -20.48 -12.46 -8.93
CA MET A 91 -20.95 -13.01 -7.66
C MET A 91 -22.35 -12.51 -7.26
N ASP A 92 -22.68 -11.25 -7.50
CA ASP A 92 -24.02 -10.69 -7.33
C ASP A 92 -24.98 -11.28 -8.38
N SER A 93 -24.47 -11.56 -9.58
CA SER A 93 -25.16 -12.37 -10.60
C SER A 93 -25.10 -13.88 -10.32
N SER A 94 -24.41 -14.31 -9.26
CA SER A 94 -24.09 -15.72 -9.07
C SER A 94 -25.34 -16.55 -8.92
N ASN A 95 -25.13 -17.82 -9.25
CA ASN A 95 -26.06 -18.92 -9.02
C ASN A 95 -26.74 -18.86 -7.65
N ALA A 96 -26.14 -18.27 -6.60
CA ALA A 96 -26.77 -18.19 -5.27
C ALA A 96 -28.05 -17.34 -5.27
N THR A 97 -28.04 -16.13 -5.86
CA THR A 97 -29.23 -15.27 -5.94
C THR A 97 -30.27 -15.88 -6.89
N ALA A 98 -29.83 -16.44 -8.02
CA ALA A 98 -30.70 -17.15 -8.95
C ALA A 98 -31.35 -18.40 -8.32
N PHE A 99 -30.57 -19.17 -7.56
CA PHE A 99 -31.00 -20.38 -6.86
C PHE A 99 -31.94 -20.06 -5.71
N LYS A 100 -31.66 -19.01 -4.92
CA LYS A 100 -32.60 -18.48 -3.91
C LYS A 100 -33.95 -18.17 -4.54
N ARG A 101 -33.97 -17.52 -5.71
CA ARG A 101 -35.21 -17.21 -6.44
C ARG A 101 -35.95 -18.49 -6.85
N ILE A 102 -35.25 -19.50 -7.37
CA ILE A 102 -35.85 -20.80 -7.73
C ILE A 102 -36.45 -21.49 -6.51
N LEU A 103 -35.72 -21.55 -5.38
CA LEU A 103 -36.23 -22.16 -4.15
C LEU A 103 -37.45 -21.45 -3.60
N LEU A 104 -37.46 -20.10 -3.63
CA LEU A 104 -38.64 -19.33 -3.24
C LEU A 104 -39.86 -19.64 -4.12
N GLU A 105 -39.65 -19.78 -5.42
CA GLU A 105 -40.72 -20.14 -6.35
C GLU A 105 -41.21 -21.57 -6.13
N GLN A 106 -40.29 -22.50 -5.85
CA GLN A 106 -40.62 -23.88 -5.50
C GLN A 106 -41.48 -23.94 -4.24
N GLU A 107 -41.16 -23.20 -3.18
CA GLU A 107 -41.96 -23.16 -1.95
C GLU A 107 -43.37 -22.59 -2.21
N ARG A 108 -43.51 -21.57 -3.07
CA ARG A 108 -44.84 -21.05 -3.47
C ARG A 108 -45.66 -22.08 -4.23
N SER A 109 -45.02 -22.77 -5.17
CA SER A 109 -45.66 -23.84 -5.95
C SER A 109 -46.10 -24.99 -5.05
N TYR A 110 -45.24 -25.42 -4.12
CA TYR A 110 -45.55 -26.45 -3.13
C TYR A 110 -46.77 -26.10 -2.28
N GLN A 111 -46.82 -24.87 -1.73
CA GLN A 111 -47.98 -24.43 -0.96
C GLN A 111 -49.27 -24.39 -1.80
N THR A 112 -49.17 -23.97 -3.06
CA THR A 112 -50.33 -23.94 -3.97
C THR A 112 -50.82 -25.35 -4.24
N HIS A 113 -49.92 -26.28 -4.51
CA HIS A 113 -50.24 -27.68 -4.73
C HIS A 113 -50.88 -28.32 -3.50
N LEU A 114 -50.31 -28.13 -2.30
CA LEU A 114 -50.88 -28.67 -1.06
C LEU A 114 -52.26 -28.10 -0.74
N ARG A 115 -52.51 -26.80 -0.99
CA ARG A 115 -53.86 -26.23 -0.82
C ARG A 115 -54.86 -26.86 -1.77
N ALA A 116 -54.51 -26.98 -3.05
CA ALA A 116 -55.36 -27.63 -4.04
C ALA A 116 -55.65 -29.10 -3.68
N LEU A 117 -54.63 -29.82 -3.18
CA LEU A 117 -54.79 -31.18 -2.69
C LEU A 117 -55.74 -31.24 -1.49
N LYS A 118 -55.57 -30.34 -0.51
CA LYS A 118 -56.44 -30.24 0.67
C LYS A 118 -57.90 -29.99 0.29
N ASP A 119 -58.13 -29.07 -0.64
CA ASP A 119 -59.47 -28.79 -1.16
C ASP A 119 -60.07 -30.01 -1.87
N GLY A 120 -59.30 -30.66 -2.75
CA GLY A 120 -59.73 -31.88 -3.44
C GLY A 120 -60.05 -33.02 -2.48
N MET A 121 -59.22 -33.23 -1.45
CA MET A 121 -59.48 -34.24 -0.42
C MET A 121 -60.76 -33.95 0.37
N ARG A 122 -61.03 -32.68 0.68
CA ARG A 122 -62.27 -32.28 1.36
C ARG A 122 -63.50 -32.57 0.49
N ASP A 123 -63.41 -32.32 -0.81
CA ASP A 123 -64.51 -32.59 -1.73
C ASP A 123 -64.73 -34.10 -1.92
N LEU A 124 -63.66 -34.89 -2.06
CA LEU A 124 -63.73 -36.35 -2.07
C LEU A 124 -64.33 -36.91 -0.78
N ALA A 125 -63.99 -36.32 0.37
CA ALA A 125 -64.48 -36.79 1.65
C ALA A 125 -66.00 -36.57 1.84
N ARG A 126 -66.59 -35.64 1.08
CA ARG A 126 -68.06 -35.46 1.03
C ARG A 126 -68.75 -36.50 0.15
N MET A 127 -68.02 -37.12 -0.77
CA MET A 127 -68.56 -38.09 -1.73
C MET A 127 -68.40 -39.55 -1.28
N VAL A 128 -67.44 -39.85 -0.39
CA VAL A 128 -67.15 -41.22 0.06
C VAL A 128 -67.55 -41.42 1.54
N PRO A 129 -68.51 -42.32 1.85
CA PRO A 129 -68.90 -42.62 3.24
C PRO A 129 -67.71 -43.14 4.07
N GLY A 130 -67.55 -42.66 5.31
CA GLY A 130 -66.48 -43.09 6.23
C GLY A 130 -65.12 -42.41 6.03
N SER A 131 -64.94 -41.58 5.00
CA SER A 131 -63.68 -40.88 4.70
C SER A 131 -63.34 -39.69 5.62
N ARG A 132 -64.23 -39.36 6.57
CA ARG A 132 -64.07 -38.21 7.49
C ARG A 132 -62.86 -38.35 8.42
N THR A 133 -62.61 -39.55 8.93
CA THR A 133 -61.49 -39.80 9.85
C THR A 133 -60.13 -39.65 9.17
N TRP A 134 -60.00 -40.09 7.91
CA TRP A 134 -58.77 -39.88 7.13
C TRP A 134 -58.58 -38.40 6.76
N LEU A 135 -59.66 -37.69 6.42
CA LEU A 135 -59.57 -36.25 6.14
C LEU A 135 -59.01 -35.48 7.34
N GLU A 136 -59.41 -35.83 8.56
CA GLU A 136 -58.91 -35.20 9.79
C GLU A 136 -57.41 -35.43 10.00
N ILE A 137 -56.96 -36.69 9.92
CA ILE A 137 -55.55 -37.07 10.09
C ILE A 137 -54.65 -36.40 9.05
N TYR A 138 -55.06 -36.41 7.77
CA TYR A 138 -54.25 -35.83 6.70
C TYR A 138 -54.33 -34.30 6.65
N ASN A 139 -55.43 -33.69 7.09
CA ASN A 139 -55.51 -32.23 7.19
C ASN A 139 -54.47 -31.67 8.16
N GLU A 140 -54.30 -32.31 9.32
CA GLU A 140 -53.31 -31.89 10.32
C GLU A 140 -51.90 -31.94 9.73
N GLN A 141 -51.54 -33.06 9.08
CA GLN A 141 -50.23 -33.22 8.44
C GLN A 141 -49.99 -32.20 7.31
N MET A 142 -51.02 -31.92 6.50
CA MET A 142 -50.91 -30.91 5.44
C MET A 142 -50.80 -29.49 6.00
N ASP A 143 -51.49 -29.18 7.11
CA ASP A 143 -51.38 -27.89 7.77
C ASP A 143 -50.00 -27.67 8.37
N GLU A 144 -49.42 -28.71 8.97
CA GLU A 144 -48.03 -28.69 9.43
C GLU A 144 -47.06 -28.48 8.26
N ALA A 145 -47.21 -29.22 7.16
CA ALA A 145 -46.36 -29.07 5.98
C ALA A 145 -46.45 -27.67 5.35
N LEU A 146 -47.64 -27.07 5.34
CA LEU A 146 -47.85 -25.68 4.90
C LEU A 146 -47.19 -24.67 5.84
N LEU A 147 -47.24 -24.91 7.16
CA LEU A 147 -46.56 -24.07 8.15
C LEU A 147 -45.04 -24.12 7.93
N GLN A 148 -44.47 -25.32 7.86
CA GLN A 148 -43.04 -25.53 7.64
C GLN A 148 -42.58 -24.89 6.32
N SER A 149 -43.36 -25.03 5.25
CA SER A 149 -43.06 -24.39 3.95
C SER A 149 -43.02 -22.86 4.05
N ARG A 150 -43.96 -22.25 4.77
CA ARG A 150 -43.96 -20.79 5.01
C ARG A 150 -42.74 -20.35 5.81
N ASP A 151 -42.32 -21.14 6.78
CA ASP A 151 -41.14 -20.82 7.58
C ASP A 151 -39.85 -20.99 6.79
N ARG A 152 -39.74 -22.02 5.94
CA ARG A 152 -38.64 -22.13 4.95
C ARG A 152 -38.63 -20.94 4.00
N GLN A 153 -39.79 -20.49 3.52
CA GLN A 153 -39.88 -19.31 2.67
C GLN A 153 -39.37 -18.04 3.38
N LYS A 154 -39.77 -17.79 4.64
CA LYS A 154 -39.27 -16.66 5.44
C LYS A 154 -37.75 -16.75 5.64
N TYR A 155 -37.26 -17.93 5.97
CA TYR A 155 -35.82 -18.18 6.13
C TYR A 155 -35.07 -17.84 4.84
N LEU A 156 -35.51 -18.39 3.70
CA LEU A 156 -34.92 -18.10 2.38
C LEU A 156 -34.95 -16.60 2.06
N GLN A 157 -36.04 -15.90 2.38
CA GLN A 157 -36.14 -14.45 2.19
C GLN A 157 -35.08 -13.69 3.01
N SER A 158 -34.82 -14.12 4.25
CA SER A 158 -33.85 -13.49 5.15
C SER A 158 -32.38 -13.67 4.74
N LEU A 159 -32.06 -14.69 3.95
CA LEU A 159 -30.68 -14.95 3.50
C LEU A 159 -30.18 -13.81 2.62
N GLN A 160 -29.06 -13.19 2.99
CA GLN A 160 -28.36 -12.23 2.13
C GLN A 160 -27.50 -13.00 1.14
N THR A 161 -27.81 -12.88 -0.16
CA THR A 161 -27.04 -13.52 -1.24
C THR A 161 -26.14 -12.52 -1.98
N ASP A 162 -26.30 -11.23 -1.70
CA ASP A 162 -25.66 -10.12 -2.45
C ASP A 162 -24.46 -9.51 -1.70
N ARG A 163 -23.98 -10.13 -0.62
CA ARG A 163 -22.83 -9.62 0.18
C ARG A 163 -21.90 -10.74 0.60
N LEU A 164 -20.61 -10.56 0.33
CA LEU A 164 -19.55 -11.34 0.96
C LEU A 164 -19.53 -11.08 2.47
N PRO A 165 -19.27 -12.10 3.30
CA PRO A 165 -18.94 -11.88 4.71
C PRO A 165 -17.74 -10.92 4.77
N GLN A 166 -17.82 -9.92 5.67
CA GLN A 166 -16.68 -9.02 5.86
C GLN A 166 -15.47 -9.87 6.23
N ALA A 167 -14.38 -9.71 5.48
CA ALA A 167 -13.12 -10.36 5.82
C ALA A 167 -12.75 -9.94 7.24
N GLN A 168 -12.71 -10.90 8.16
CA GLN A 168 -12.11 -10.66 9.48
C GLN A 168 -10.67 -10.18 9.23
N PRO A 169 -10.24 -9.06 9.83
CA PRO A 169 -8.84 -8.68 9.76
C PRO A 169 -8.01 -9.85 10.30
N LEU A 170 -7.03 -10.28 9.51
CA LEU A 170 -6.02 -11.23 9.95
C LEU A 170 -5.26 -10.56 11.10
N ASP A 171 -5.53 -10.98 12.33
CA ASP A 171 -4.65 -10.69 13.46
C ASP A 171 -3.33 -11.38 13.17
N LEU A 172 -2.33 -10.58 12.82
CA LEU A 172 -0.95 -10.98 12.73
C LEU A 172 -0.32 -10.65 14.08
N ASP A 173 -0.33 -11.63 14.98
CA ASP A 173 0.48 -11.64 16.21
C ASP A 173 1.99 -11.74 15.89
#